data_AF-A0A835XP17-F1
#
_entry.id   AF-A0A835XP17-F1
#
_cell.length_a   1.000
_cell.length_b   1.000
_cell.length_c   1.000
_cell.angle_alpha   90.00
_cell.angle_beta   90.00
_cell.angle_gamma   90.00
#
_symmetry.space_group_name_H-M   'P 1'
#
loop_
_entity.id
_entity.type
_entity.pdbx_description
1 polymer ?
#
loop_
_entity_poly.entity_id
_entity_poly.type
_entity_poly.pdbx_seq_one_letter_code
_entity_poly.pdbx_strand_id
1 'polypeptide(L)'
;MACRAQLGTKALTAGCYTASVLPVRIGAARLLAGPTDFAGRRVACAAANPDAAAPATAPQPAPPFWRTHISRKPTLLQSLFDAIAAIRKQGPIPDRLDLAMVYVSSAYEQDYAYLVDALRAELPGLRNVFGCSGYGIIGVDEEGPLEVEESPALSLTLASIPQADVVVRHVDAADLPDGDAAPDRWSSLLGVPAFPESPLSLVVLADPGFNGILDLLAGLDYAFPSANKIGGLASSASAFSSGYATGSGRTEAGAEAGAAGPGPAVSGGAGSGAGGGGGGGGGAVVGGGVYRRGAAVLCLHGEVQMDLVIAQGCRPLTSTTWTVDEVAPADPTRIMRLSCEGVNRGKPLPALEAFQRELQSVLGGMSEAQVRRTVSNLTVGIAPDGMRPAATLEPQDFLIRALRGFDSEACLVVGDYMRVGQRIRFMVRDRQGAQEDLTSHALGFKKRQLQAMLEGVPQQPPFGMFMFTCNGRGYGLYGEPSYDARTMGSYIPAPAAGFLCNGEIGKVGNTTHLHGFTCAVGLLRLTADVPSGGPPAGGATAPAAEQEQGQGQQGQGQQGQKAEGGQGQRE
;
A
#
# COMPACT_ATOMS: atom_id res chain seq x y z
N MET A 1 -47.13 49.99 19.32
CA MET A 1 -48.19 50.86 18.75
C MET A 1 -48.59 50.29 17.40
N ALA A 2 -49.85 49.88 17.31
CA ALA A 2 -50.75 49.66 16.16
C ALA A 2 -50.27 49.01 14.83
N CYS A 3 -51.04 48.23 14.05
CA CYS A 3 -52.21 47.33 14.18
C CYS A 3 -52.78 47.17 12.74
N ARG A 4 -53.02 45.92 12.30
CA ARG A 4 -54.05 45.36 11.36
C ARG A 4 -53.43 44.17 10.58
N ALA A 5 -53.76 42.89 10.80
CA ALA A 5 -55.05 42.15 10.72
C ALA A 5 -55.57 42.09 9.26
N GLN A 6 -56.01 40.97 8.64
CA GLN A 6 -56.45 39.66 9.13
C GLN A 6 -56.82 38.71 7.95
N LEU A 7 -56.95 37.39 8.22
CA LEU A 7 -57.76 36.33 7.55
C LEU A 7 -57.15 35.58 6.33
N GLY A 8 -57.19 34.24 6.19
CA GLY A 8 -57.75 33.16 7.01
C GLY A 8 -57.60 31.75 6.35
N THR A 9 -57.26 30.75 7.19
CA THR A 9 -57.73 29.33 7.27
C THR A 9 -57.81 28.32 6.09
N LYS A 10 -57.13 27.16 6.30
CA LYS A 10 -57.57 25.72 6.15
C LYS A 10 -57.87 25.17 4.72
N ALA A 11 -57.67 23.90 4.33
CA ALA A 11 -57.05 22.65 4.83
C ALA A 11 -57.08 21.58 3.68
N LEU A 12 -56.24 20.53 3.79
CA LEU A 12 -56.41 19.11 3.31
C LEU A 12 -56.76 18.80 1.83
N THR A 13 -55.90 18.06 1.10
CA THR A 13 -56.02 16.59 0.79
C THR A 13 -54.99 16.12 -0.26
N ALA A 14 -54.75 14.79 -0.22
CA ALA A 14 -53.77 13.99 -0.95
C ALA A 14 -53.98 13.85 -2.47
N GLY A 15 -52.90 13.49 -3.18
CA GLY A 15 -52.93 13.01 -4.56
C GLY A 15 -51.71 12.15 -4.90
N CYS A 16 -51.95 10.85 -5.07
CA CYS A 16 -51.02 9.83 -5.53
C CYS A 16 -50.38 10.16 -6.89
N TYR A 17 -49.11 9.80 -7.09
CA TYR A 17 -48.58 9.50 -8.43
C TYR A 17 -47.85 8.16 -8.43
N THR A 18 -48.53 7.18 -9.02
CA THR A 18 -47.99 5.90 -9.49
C THR A 18 -47.17 6.13 -10.76
N ALA A 19 -45.93 5.67 -10.82
CA ALA A 19 -45.14 5.59 -12.04
C ALA A 19 -45.11 4.15 -12.55
N SER A 20 -45.72 3.95 -13.72
CA SER A 20 -45.88 2.70 -14.45
C SER A 20 -44.64 2.38 -15.29
N VAL A 21 -44.23 1.12 -15.26
CA VAL A 21 -43.23 0.48 -16.14
C VAL A 21 -43.86 0.16 -17.50
N LEU A 22 -43.16 0.39 -18.63
CA LEU A 22 -43.25 -0.32 -19.93
C LEU A 22 -42.26 0.27 -20.98
N PRO A 23 -41.89 -0.43 -22.07
CA PRO A 23 -40.55 -0.99 -22.27
C PRO A 23 -39.79 -0.42 -23.49
N VAL A 24 -38.47 -0.63 -23.52
CA VAL A 24 -37.58 -0.25 -24.63
C VAL A 24 -37.72 -1.24 -25.79
N ARG A 25 -38.13 -0.73 -26.97
CA ARG A 25 -38.05 -1.43 -28.25
C ARG A 25 -36.73 -1.08 -28.96
N ILE A 26 -36.02 -2.12 -29.38
CA ILE A 26 -34.84 -2.07 -30.24
C ILE A 26 -35.28 -1.69 -31.68
N GLY A 27 -34.68 -0.64 -32.24
CA GLY A 27 -34.95 -0.14 -33.59
C GLY A 27 -33.66 0.00 -34.41
N ALA A 28 -33.74 -0.47 -35.67
CA ALA A 28 -32.65 -0.76 -36.58
C ALA A 28 -31.77 0.43 -37.03
N ALA A 29 -30.53 0.09 -37.39
CA ALA A 29 -29.51 0.97 -37.94
C ALA A 29 -29.94 1.68 -39.23
N ARG A 30 -29.73 2.99 -39.29
CA ARG A 30 -29.93 3.84 -40.47
C ARG A 30 -28.55 4.21 -41.02
N LEU A 31 -28.24 3.78 -42.24
CA LEU A 31 -27.05 4.20 -42.99
C LEU A 31 -27.04 5.73 -43.15
N LEU A 32 -25.98 6.38 -42.67
CA LEU A 32 -25.74 7.82 -42.88
C LEU A 32 -25.06 8.04 -44.23
N ALA A 33 -25.71 8.83 -45.09
CA ALA A 33 -25.11 9.37 -46.31
C ALA A 33 -24.13 10.51 -45.97
N GLY A 34 -22.99 10.55 -46.67
CA GLY A 34 -21.92 11.53 -46.47
C GLY A 34 -22.31 12.97 -46.84
N PRO A 35 -21.50 13.98 -46.43
CA PRO A 35 -21.87 15.38 -46.52
C PRO A 35 -21.87 15.90 -47.97
N THR A 36 -22.89 16.69 -48.31
CA THR A 36 -23.02 17.47 -49.55
C THR A 36 -22.99 18.96 -49.22
N ASP A 37 -22.40 19.80 -50.08
CA ASP A 37 -22.46 21.25 -49.90
C ASP A 37 -23.84 21.83 -50.22
N PHE A 38 -24.03 23.13 -49.93
CA PHE A 38 -25.29 23.88 -50.08
C PHE A 38 -25.85 23.98 -51.52
N ALA A 39 -25.15 23.44 -52.53
CA ALA A 39 -25.59 23.34 -53.92
C ALA A 39 -25.73 21.89 -54.43
N GLY A 40 -25.66 20.88 -53.55
CA GLY A 40 -25.98 19.48 -53.88
C GLY A 40 -24.99 18.76 -54.79
N ARG A 41 -23.73 19.25 -54.89
CA ARG A 41 -22.65 18.54 -55.61
C ARG A 41 -21.79 17.73 -54.63
N ARG A 42 -21.42 16.51 -55.01
CA ARG A 42 -20.47 15.68 -54.24
C ARG A 42 -19.07 16.28 -54.37
N VAL A 43 -18.42 16.57 -53.25
CA VAL A 43 -17.02 16.97 -53.18
C VAL A 43 -16.16 15.71 -53.30
N ALA A 44 -15.33 15.63 -54.34
CA ALA A 44 -14.35 14.56 -54.48
C ALA A 44 -13.15 14.84 -53.57
N CYS A 45 -12.92 13.99 -52.56
CA CYS A 45 -11.69 14.01 -51.78
C CYS A 45 -10.52 13.61 -52.69
N ALA A 46 -9.48 14.46 -52.75
CA ALA A 46 -8.24 14.15 -53.42
C ALA A 46 -7.59 12.89 -52.80
N ALA A 47 -7.16 11.96 -53.65
CA ALA A 47 -6.48 10.75 -53.24
C ALA A 47 -5.16 11.09 -52.51
N ALA A 48 -4.98 10.53 -51.33
CA ALA A 48 -3.74 10.65 -50.56
C ALA A 48 -2.58 9.95 -51.30
N ASN A 49 -1.42 10.61 -51.29
CA ASN A 49 -0.18 10.12 -51.90
C ASN A 49 0.27 8.79 -51.23
N PRO A 50 0.43 7.67 -51.98
CA PRO A 50 0.76 6.37 -51.39
C PRO A 50 2.20 6.25 -50.88
N ASP A 51 3.06 7.25 -51.10
CA ASP A 51 4.47 7.28 -50.67
C ASP A 51 4.75 8.19 -49.45
N ALA A 52 3.71 8.63 -48.73
CA ALA A 52 3.91 9.31 -47.45
C ALA A 52 4.32 8.28 -46.39
N ALA A 53 5.63 8.11 -46.18
CA ALA A 53 6.17 7.32 -45.08
C ALA A 53 5.47 7.72 -43.77
N ALA A 54 4.84 6.74 -43.12
CA ALA A 54 4.21 6.94 -41.82
C ALA A 54 5.25 7.56 -40.86
N PRO A 55 4.86 8.56 -40.05
CA PRO A 55 5.79 9.11 -39.05
C PRO A 55 6.30 7.95 -38.20
N ALA A 56 7.63 7.81 -38.10
CA ALA A 56 8.25 6.77 -37.30
C ALA A 56 7.64 6.81 -35.90
N THR A 57 6.89 5.75 -35.57
CA THR A 57 6.30 5.57 -34.25
C THR A 57 7.43 5.65 -33.23
N ALA A 58 7.31 6.55 -32.26
CA ALA A 58 8.26 6.64 -31.15
C ALA A 58 8.48 5.23 -30.57
N PRO A 59 9.73 4.85 -30.25
CA PRO A 59 10.02 3.52 -29.72
C PRO A 59 9.15 3.27 -28.50
N GLN A 60 8.35 2.21 -28.55
CA GLN A 60 7.44 1.87 -27.47
C GLN A 60 8.25 1.50 -26.21
N PRO A 61 7.82 1.95 -25.02
CA PRO A 61 8.55 1.67 -23.79
C PRO A 61 8.54 0.15 -23.53
N ALA A 62 9.72 -0.40 -23.25
CA ALA A 62 9.86 -1.81 -22.86
C ALA A 62 9.01 -2.11 -21.60
N PRO A 63 8.51 -3.34 -21.42
CA PRO A 63 7.77 -3.70 -20.21
C PRO A 63 8.64 -3.49 -18.96
N PRO A 64 8.03 -3.20 -17.79
CA PRO A 64 8.76 -3.04 -16.55
C PRO A 64 9.50 -4.33 -16.21
N PHE A 65 10.76 -4.20 -15.81
CA PHE A 65 11.56 -5.26 -15.23
C PHE A 65 11.45 -5.19 -13.71
N TRP A 66 11.07 -6.29 -13.07
CA TRP A 66 11.04 -6.41 -11.62
C TRP A 66 11.37 -7.84 -11.19
N ARG A 67 12.42 -8.02 -10.42
CA ARG A 67 12.78 -9.33 -9.84
C ARG A 67 13.26 -9.17 -8.42
N THR A 68 12.77 -10.04 -7.54
CA THR A 68 13.12 -10.05 -6.13
C THR A 68 13.72 -11.40 -5.76
N HIS A 69 14.69 -11.39 -4.86
CA HIS A 69 15.16 -12.59 -4.18
C HIS A 69 15.55 -12.29 -2.74
N ILE A 70 15.23 -13.20 -1.83
CA ILE A 70 15.70 -13.15 -0.44
C ILE A 70 16.79 -14.19 -0.20
N SER A 71 17.91 -13.74 0.35
CA SER A 71 19.02 -14.59 0.76
C SER A 71 19.11 -14.66 2.28
N ARG A 72 19.54 -15.83 2.77
CA ARG A 72 19.67 -16.17 4.20
C ARG A 72 21.12 -16.55 4.58
N LYS A 73 22.12 -16.05 3.82
CA LYS A 73 23.53 -16.38 4.11
C LYS A 73 23.96 -15.72 5.42
N PRO A 74 25.00 -16.23 6.12
CA PRO A 74 25.38 -15.70 7.43
C PRO A 74 25.98 -14.28 7.43
N THR A 75 26.47 -13.79 6.28
CA THR A 75 27.12 -12.47 6.18
C THR A 75 26.47 -11.61 5.10
N LEU A 76 26.57 -10.27 5.26
CA LEU A 76 25.88 -9.32 4.39
C LEU A 76 26.28 -9.47 2.92
N LEU A 77 27.58 -9.48 2.65
CA LEU A 77 28.10 -9.55 1.28
C LEU A 77 27.80 -10.89 0.62
N GLN A 78 27.85 -12.01 1.37
CA GLN A 78 27.42 -13.29 0.83
C GLN A 78 25.94 -13.29 0.47
N SER A 79 25.08 -12.72 1.33
CA SER A 79 23.65 -12.61 1.07
C SER A 79 23.36 -11.72 -0.14
N LEU A 80 24.09 -10.61 -0.30
CA LEU A 80 24.01 -9.74 -1.47
C LEU A 80 24.37 -10.47 -2.76
N PHE A 81 25.55 -11.12 -2.81
CA PHE A 81 26.01 -11.81 -4.01
C PHE A 81 25.14 -13.01 -4.37
N ASP A 82 24.65 -13.74 -3.36
CA ASP A 82 23.69 -14.84 -3.53
C ASP A 82 22.38 -14.34 -4.14
N ALA A 83 21.85 -13.21 -3.63
CA ALA A 83 20.63 -12.61 -4.18
C ALA A 83 20.81 -12.11 -5.63
N ILE A 84 21.93 -11.47 -5.95
CA ILE A 84 22.25 -11.05 -7.33
C ILE A 84 22.37 -12.27 -8.25
N ALA A 85 23.07 -13.33 -7.80
CA ALA A 85 23.23 -14.55 -8.57
C ALA A 85 21.87 -15.23 -8.83
N ALA A 86 20.99 -15.29 -7.83
CA ALA A 86 19.65 -15.83 -7.98
C ALA A 86 18.80 -15.01 -8.98
N ILE A 87 18.86 -13.68 -8.94
CA ILE A 87 18.15 -12.82 -9.89
C ILE A 87 18.69 -13.00 -11.33
N ARG A 88 20.02 -13.17 -11.49
CA ARG A 88 20.65 -13.47 -12.79
C ARG A 88 20.22 -14.83 -13.35
N LYS A 89 19.97 -15.84 -12.49
CA LYS A 89 19.46 -17.15 -12.91
C LYS A 89 18.03 -17.09 -13.49
N GLN A 90 17.23 -16.10 -13.09
CA GLN A 90 15.87 -15.90 -13.61
C GLN A 90 15.84 -15.29 -15.02
N GLY A 91 17.00 -14.92 -15.58
CA GLY A 91 17.15 -14.41 -16.95
C GLY A 91 18.04 -13.16 -17.03
N PRO A 92 18.18 -12.56 -18.23
CA PRO A 92 18.99 -11.36 -18.40
C PRO A 92 18.46 -10.20 -17.54
N ILE A 93 19.38 -9.39 -17.02
CA ILE A 93 19.12 -8.15 -16.30
C ILE A 93 19.39 -7.00 -17.28
N PRO A 94 18.50 -5.98 -17.39
CA PRO A 94 18.74 -4.83 -18.24
C PRO A 94 20.01 -4.07 -17.85
N ASP A 95 20.70 -3.50 -18.83
CA ASP A 95 21.92 -2.70 -18.60
C ASP A 95 21.63 -1.47 -17.74
N ARG A 96 20.45 -0.87 -17.89
CA ARG A 96 19.99 0.26 -17.08
C ARG A 96 19.01 -0.25 -16.01
N LEU A 97 19.35 0.00 -14.75
CA LEU A 97 18.48 -0.26 -13.60
C LEU A 97 18.12 1.07 -12.93
N ASP A 98 16.82 1.33 -12.81
CA ASP A 98 16.34 2.57 -12.22
C ASP A 98 16.39 2.50 -10.69
N LEU A 99 16.23 1.30 -10.11
CA LEU A 99 16.15 1.10 -8.67
C LEU A 99 16.65 -0.27 -8.23
N ALA A 100 17.37 -0.29 -7.12
CA ALA A 100 17.60 -1.47 -6.30
C ALA A 100 16.99 -1.23 -4.92
N MET A 101 16.10 -2.12 -4.51
CA MET A 101 15.49 -2.07 -3.18
C MET A 101 16.12 -3.12 -2.31
N VAL A 102 16.63 -2.71 -1.14
CA VAL A 102 17.40 -3.59 -0.26
C VAL A 102 16.85 -3.50 1.16
N TYR A 103 16.18 -4.57 1.59
CA TYR A 103 15.75 -4.74 2.97
C TYR A 103 16.71 -5.70 3.65
N VAL A 104 17.33 -5.24 4.73
CA VAL A 104 18.46 -5.94 5.34
C VAL A 104 18.21 -6.18 6.82
N SER A 105 18.45 -7.40 7.28
CA SER A 105 18.29 -7.74 8.70
C SER A 105 19.25 -6.92 9.57
N SER A 106 18.78 -6.48 10.75
CA SER A 106 19.60 -5.85 11.79
C SER A 106 20.77 -6.73 12.25
N ALA A 107 20.74 -8.04 11.97
CA ALA A 107 21.86 -8.96 12.22
C ALA A 107 23.16 -8.58 11.47
N TYR A 108 23.09 -7.76 10.42
CA TYR A 108 24.23 -7.34 9.62
C TYR A 108 24.71 -5.90 9.90
N GLU A 109 24.28 -5.26 10.99
CA GLU A 109 24.51 -3.83 11.24
C GLU A 109 25.97 -3.38 11.04
N GLN A 110 26.93 -4.23 11.42
CA GLN A 110 28.37 -3.94 11.32
C GLN A 110 28.86 -3.73 9.89
N ASP A 111 28.17 -4.30 8.89
CA ASP A 111 28.62 -4.33 7.50
C ASP A 111 27.84 -3.37 6.58
N TYR A 112 26.85 -2.63 7.10
CA TYR A 112 25.98 -1.77 6.28
C TYR A 112 26.75 -0.75 5.44
N ALA A 113 27.87 -0.26 5.95
CA ALA A 113 28.73 0.70 5.24
C ALA A 113 29.22 0.18 3.87
N TYR A 114 29.35 -1.14 3.70
CA TYR A 114 29.85 -1.76 2.47
C TYR A 114 28.75 -2.10 1.46
N LEU A 115 27.48 -2.04 1.86
CA LEU A 115 26.36 -2.57 1.07
C LEU A 115 26.18 -1.84 -0.26
N VAL A 116 26.12 -0.50 -0.21
CA VAL A 116 25.83 0.33 -1.39
C VAL A 116 26.97 0.27 -2.40
N ASP A 117 28.22 0.30 -1.93
CA ASP A 117 29.40 0.23 -2.77
C ASP A 117 29.54 -1.14 -3.45
N ALA A 118 29.32 -2.22 -2.70
CA ALA A 118 29.32 -3.58 -3.25
C ALA A 118 28.22 -3.77 -4.30
N LEU A 119 27.01 -3.26 -4.03
CA LEU A 119 25.88 -3.34 -4.96
C LEU A 119 26.17 -2.59 -6.27
N ARG A 120 26.76 -1.39 -6.19
CA ARG A 120 27.14 -0.58 -7.37
C ARG A 120 28.29 -1.19 -8.16
N ALA A 121 29.23 -1.88 -7.49
CA ALA A 121 30.30 -2.60 -8.15
C ALA A 121 29.75 -3.76 -9.02
N GLU A 122 28.74 -4.49 -8.50
CA GLU A 122 28.09 -5.59 -9.23
C GLU A 122 27.07 -5.14 -10.29
N LEU A 123 26.50 -3.94 -10.11
CA LEU A 123 25.46 -3.38 -10.98
C LEU A 123 25.82 -1.95 -11.43
N PRO A 124 26.75 -1.77 -12.37
CA PRO A 124 27.25 -0.45 -12.77
C PRO A 124 26.18 0.49 -13.34
N GLY A 125 25.11 -0.06 -13.93
CA GLY A 125 23.99 0.69 -14.50
C GLY A 125 22.90 1.11 -13.50
N LEU A 126 23.11 0.86 -12.20
CA LEU A 126 22.16 1.17 -11.14
C LEU A 126 22.11 2.66 -10.81
N ARG A 127 20.93 3.25 -10.88
CA ARG A 127 20.71 4.68 -10.60
C ARG A 127 20.44 4.97 -9.13
N ASN A 128 19.43 4.32 -8.54
CA ASN A 128 18.97 4.59 -7.19
C ASN A 128 19.06 3.34 -6.30
N VAL A 129 19.37 3.56 -5.01
CA VAL A 129 19.27 2.54 -3.96
C VAL A 129 18.28 3.03 -2.92
N PHE A 130 17.36 2.17 -2.52
CA PHE A 130 16.32 2.46 -1.55
C PHE A 130 16.13 1.26 -0.62
N GLY A 131 15.78 1.50 0.63
CA GLY A 131 15.57 0.43 1.59
C GLY A 131 16.02 0.80 2.99
N CYS A 132 15.90 -0.15 3.91
CA CYS A 132 16.18 0.07 5.31
C CYS A 132 16.57 -1.23 6.02
N SER A 133 17.01 -1.07 7.26
CA SER A 133 17.18 -2.20 8.17
C SER A 133 15.83 -2.66 8.75
N GLY A 134 15.70 -3.95 9.02
CA GLY A 134 14.55 -4.53 9.69
C GLY A 134 14.90 -5.65 10.66
N TYR A 135 14.03 -5.88 11.63
CA TYR A 135 14.07 -7.04 12.52
C TYR A 135 13.81 -8.34 11.74
N GLY A 136 12.75 -8.36 10.94
CA GLY A 136 12.44 -9.44 10.03
C GLY A 136 12.40 -8.93 8.58
N ILE A 137 12.71 -9.80 7.63
CA ILE A 137 12.82 -9.44 6.20
C ILE A 137 11.83 -10.25 5.38
N ILE A 138 11.17 -9.57 4.45
CA ILE A 138 10.16 -10.14 3.56
C ILE A 138 10.72 -10.18 2.15
N GLY A 139 10.59 -11.33 1.51
CA GLY A 139 10.97 -11.48 0.12
C GLY A 139 10.40 -12.73 -0.49
N VAL A 140 10.99 -13.14 -1.61
CA VAL A 140 10.63 -14.37 -2.33
C VAL A 140 11.87 -15.20 -2.60
N ASP A 141 11.75 -16.51 -2.47
CA ASP A 141 12.74 -17.47 -2.97
C ASP A 141 12.07 -18.47 -3.94
N GLU A 142 12.72 -19.59 -4.22
CA GLU A 142 12.22 -20.61 -5.15
C GLU A 142 10.91 -21.27 -4.66
N GLU A 143 10.65 -21.27 -3.35
CA GLU A 143 9.45 -21.87 -2.75
C GLU A 143 8.27 -20.88 -2.69
N GLY A 144 8.54 -19.58 -2.83
CA GLY A 144 7.55 -18.52 -2.86
C GLY A 144 7.84 -17.41 -1.85
N PRO A 145 6.81 -16.64 -1.45
CA PRO A 145 6.97 -15.56 -0.49
C PRO A 145 7.19 -16.07 0.94
N LEU A 146 8.14 -15.46 1.64
CA LEU A 146 8.48 -15.79 3.02
C LEU A 146 8.87 -14.57 3.85
N GLU A 147 8.69 -14.72 5.17
CA GLU A 147 9.14 -13.79 6.21
C GLU A 147 10.24 -14.49 7.01
N VAL A 148 11.42 -13.88 7.06
CA VAL A 148 12.55 -14.38 7.85
C VAL A 148 12.68 -13.53 9.11
N GLU A 149 12.25 -14.10 10.24
CA GLU A 149 12.32 -13.50 11.58
C GLU A 149 13.54 -14.04 12.34
N GLU A 150 14.11 -13.24 13.25
CA GLU A 150 15.19 -13.65 14.18
C GLU A 150 16.43 -14.28 13.51
N SER A 151 16.64 -14.06 12.22
CA SER A 151 17.72 -14.68 11.46
C SER A 151 18.32 -13.71 10.43
N PRO A 152 19.61 -13.88 10.06
CA PRO A 152 20.22 -13.10 9.00
C PRO A 152 19.49 -13.27 7.67
N ALA A 153 19.05 -12.17 7.07
CA ALA A 153 18.36 -12.15 5.79
C ALA A 153 18.52 -10.84 5.04
N LEU A 154 18.60 -10.91 3.71
CA LEU A 154 18.61 -9.75 2.83
C LEU A 154 17.66 -10.01 1.67
N SER A 155 16.69 -9.12 1.47
CA SER A 155 15.80 -9.11 0.32
C SER A 155 16.26 -8.04 -0.66
N LEU A 156 16.59 -8.46 -1.88
CA LEU A 156 17.01 -7.58 -2.97
C LEU A 156 15.97 -7.61 -4.07
N THR A 157 15.48 -6.44 -4.47
CA THR A 157 14.70 -6.25 -5.69
C THR A 157 15.48 -5.39 -6.66
N LEU A 158 15.59 -5.84 -7.91
CA LEU A 158 16.11 -5.03 -9.01
C LEU A 158 14.96 -4.64 -9.94
N ALA A 159 14.88 -3.35 -10.26
CA ALA A 159 13.80 -2.81 -11.09
C ALA A 159 14.31 -1.86 -12.19
N SER A 160 13.71 -1.98 -13.38
CA SER A 160 13.71 -0.94 -14.41
C SER A 160 12.28 -0.65 -14.81
N ILE A 161 11.90 0.63 -14.75
CA ILE A 161 10.51 1.08 -14.88
C ILE A 161 10.49 2.24 -15.89
N PRO A 162 10.60 1.97 -17.20
CA PRO A 162 10.68 3.02 -18.21
C PRO A 162 9.41 3.87 -18.33
N GLN A 163 8.29 3.42 -17.76
CA GLN A 163 7.00 4.12 -17.74
C GLN A 163 6.90 5.21 -16.67
N ALA A 164 7.84 5.29 -15.74
CA ALA A 164 7.80 6.26 -14.65
C ALA A 164 9.19 6.80 -14.31
N ASP A 165 9.23 8.06 -13.92
CA ASP A 165 10.38 8.65 -13.28
C ASP A 165 10.51 8.09 -11.85
N VAL A 166 11.70 7.58 -11.56
CA VAL A 166 12.04 6.99 -10.26
C VAL A 166 13.00 7.93 -9.54
N VAL A 167 12.50 8.56 -8.48
CA VAL A 167 13.26 9.52 -7.67
C VAL A 167 13.36 9.01 -6.24
N VAL A 168 14.56 9.05 -5.66
CA VAL A 168 14.78 8.76 -4.24
C VAL A 168 15.35 9.99 -3.55
N ARG A 169 14.75 10.34 -2.41
CA ARG A 169 15.17 11.46 -1.56
C ARG A 169 15.36 11.00 -0.13
N HIS A 170 16.42 11.50 0.49
CA HIS A 170 16.57 11.46 1.95
C HIS A 170 16.10 12.81 2.51
N VAL A 171 15.39 12.77 3.63
CA VAL A 171 14.76 13.92 4.29
C VAL A 171 15.11 13.85 5.77
N ASP A 172 15.80 14.88 6.27
CA ASP A 172 15.98 15.11 7.70
C ASP A 172 14.94 16.12 8.21
N ALA A 173 14.81 16.28 9.52
CA ALA A 173 13.86 17.19 10.15
C ALA A 173 14.12 18.64 9.76
N ALA A 174 15.38 19.00 9.49
CA ALA A 174 15.77 20.33 9.04
C ALA A 174 15.33 20.64 7.60
N ASP A 175 15.05 19.61 6.79
CA ASP A 175 14.63 19.76 5.39
C ASP A 175 13.11 19.94 5.27
N LEU A 176 12.35 19.61 6.33
CA LEU A 176 10.90 19.68 6.31
C LEU A 176 10.43 21.12 6.12
N PRO A 177 9.58 21.38 5.10
CA PRO A 177 8.86 22.63 5.00
C PRO A 177 8.01 22.87 6.25
N ASP A 178 7.77 24.13 6.55
CA ASP A 178 6.77 24.52 7.55
C ASP A 178 5.39 23.93 7.18
N GLY A 179 4.55 23.65 8.18
CA GLY A 179 3.22 23.07 7.97
C GLY A 179 2.30 23.95 7.11
N ASP A 180 2.53 25.27 7.14
CA ASP A 180 1.79 26.25 6.32
C ASP A 180 2.47 26.52 4.95
N ALA A 181 3.55 25.81 4.61
CA ALA A 181 4.25 26.00 3.36
C ALA A 181 3.41 25.53 2.16
N ALA A 182 3.43 26.33 1.08
CA ALA A 182 2.73 25.99 -0.16
C ALA A 182 3.22 24.65 -0.77
N PRO A 183 2.36 23.94 -1.52
CA PRO A 183 2.69 22.64 -2.14
C PRO A 183 4.00 22.63 -2.95
N ASP A 184 4.38 23.75 -3.56
CA ASP A 184 5.61 23.89 -4.34
C ASP A 184 6.90 23.63 -3.53
N ARG A 185 6.89 23.88 -2.21
CA ARG A 185 8.03 23.59 -1.33
C ARG A 185 8.20 22.08 -1.13
N TRP A 186 7.09 21.36 -1.00
CA TRP A 186 7.07 19.89 -0.93
C TRP A 186 7.45 19.25 -2.27
N SER A 187 6.97 19.82 -3.38
CA SER A 187 7.39 19.47 -4.74
C SER A 187 8.91 19.62 -4.92
N SER A 188 9.47 20.74 -4.46
CA SER A 188 10.92 20.99 -4.52
C SER A 188 11.72 20.00 -3.66
N LEU A 189 11.23 19.69 -2.44
CA LEU A 189 11.85 18.71 -1.55
C LEU A 189 11.95 17.33 -2.21
N LEU A 190 10.85 16.87 -2.81
CA LEU A 190 10.80 15.54 -3.43
C LEU A 190 11.38 15.51 -4.84
N GLY A 191 11.42 16.64 -5.55
CA GLY A 191 11.79 16.72 -6.95
C GLY A 191 10.75 16.10 -7.89
N VAL A 192 9.47 16.23 -7.56
CA VAL A 192 8.32 15.81 -8.38
C VAL A 192 7.35 16.97 -8.53
N PRO A 193 6.59 17.10 -9.64
CA PRO A 193 5.69 18.22 -9.84
C PRO A 193 4.58 18.27 -8.76
N ALA A 194 4.28 19.47 -8.26
CA ALA A 194 3.07 19.72 -7.48
C ALA A 194 1.84 19.43 -8.34
N PHE A 195 0.81 18.79 -7.77
CA PHE A 195 -0.43 18.42 -8.49
C PHE A 195 -0.17 17.69 -9.82
N PRO A 196 0.45 16.50 -9.77
CA PRO A 196 0.87 15.79 -10.97
C PRO A 196 -0.33 15.36 -11.83
N GLU A 197 -0.25 15.59 -13.15
CA GLU A 197 -1.26 15.14 -14.12
C GLU A 197 -1.23 13.62 -14.30
N SER A 198 -0.03 13.04 -14.27
CA SER A 198 0.19 11.59 -14.24
C SER A 198 0.17 11.04 -12.82
N PRO A 199 -0.12 9.74 -12.63
CA PRO A 199 -0.05 9.10 -11.32
C PRO A 199 1.25 9.38 -10.56
N LEU A 200 1.13 9.53 -9.24
CA LEU A 200 2.25 9.62 -8.32
C LEU A 200 2.04 8.62 -7.17
N SER A 201 3.04 7.80 -6.92
CA SER A 201 3.06 6.83 -5.83
C SER A 201 4.28 7.07 -4.95
N LEU A 202 4.10 7.05 -3.63
CA LEU A 202 5.14 7.38 -2.66
C LEU A 202 5.35 6.22 -1.68
N VAL A 203 6.61 5.81 -1.52
CA VAL A 203 7.01 4.84 -0.48
C VAL A 203 7.94 5.54 0.51
N VAL A 204 7.59 5.53 1.79
CA VAL A 204 8.29 6.26 2.86
C VAL A 204 8.88 5.27 3.85
N LEU A 205 10.21 5.29 4.01
CA LEU A 205 10.91 4.51 5.02
C LEU A 205 11.55 5.47 6.01
N ALA A 206 11.29 5.34 7.31
CA ALA A 206 11.85 6.26 8.29
C ALA A 206 12.55 5.53 9.43
N ASP A 207 13.61 6.15 9.97
CA ASP A 207 14.19 5.76 11.24
C ASP A 207 13.16 5.99 12.37
N PRO A 208 12.99 5.04 13.32
CA PRO A 208 12.14 5.25 14.50
C PRO A 208 12.46 6.51 15.31
N GLY A 209 13.71 6.99 15.28
CA GLY A 209 14.13 8.23 15.93
C GLY A 209 13.76 9.51 15.16
N PHE A 210 13.16 9.41 13.98
CA PHE A 210 12.77 10.57 13.18
C PHE A 210 11.47 11.21 13.70
N ASN A 211 11.63 12.28 14.49
CA ASN A 211 10.52 13.00 15.10
C ASN A 211 9.61 13.75 14.11
N GLY A 212 10.03 13.92 12.86
CA GLY A 212 9.28 14.65 11.83
C GLY A 212 8.34 13.80 10.98
N ILE A 213 8.13 12.51 11.31
CA ILE A 213 7.34 11.61 10.45
C ILE A 213 5.88 12.05 10.28
N LEU A 214 5.24 12.53 11.35
CA LEU A 214 3.85 12.97 11.29
C LEU A 214 3.70 14.24 10.44
N ASP A 215 4.64 15.17 10.58
CA ASP A 215 4.67 16.42 9.79
C ASP A 215 4.94 16.12 8.31
N LEU A 216 5.86 15.20 8.03
CA LEU A 216 6.12 14.71 6.67
C LEU A 216 4.84 14.12 6.06
N LEU A 217 4.17 13.19 6.74
CA LEU A 217 2.96 12.56 6.20
C LEU A 217 1.83 13.57 5.98
N ALA A 218 1.62 14.50 6.92
CA ALA A 218 0.61 15.55 6.79
C ALA A 218 0.92 16.49 5.61
N GLY A 219 2.17 16.91 5.45
CA GLY A 219 2.61 17.73 4.33
C GLY A 219 2.47 17.02 2.97
N LEU A 220 2.78 15.73 2.91
CA LEU A 220 2.58 14.93 1.70
C LEU A 220 1.10 14.77 1.34
N ASP A 221 0.21 14.60 2.31
CA ASP A 221 -1.23 14.56 2.05
C ASP A 221 -1.78 15.91 1.59
N TYR A 222 -1.24 17.01 2.15
CA TYR A 222 -1.59 18.36 1.72
C TYR A 222 -1.12 18.66 0.29
N ALA A 223 0.15 18.38 -0.03
CA ALA A 223 0.74 18.71 -1.32
C ALA A 223 0.39 17.70 -2.44
N PHE A 224 0.18 16.42 -2.08
CA PHE A 224 -0.08 15.33 -3.03
C PHE A 224 -1.29 14.49 -2.61
N PRO A 225 -2.50 15.06 -2.55
CA PRO A 225 -3.69 14.38 -2.00
C PRO A 225 -4.12 13.14 -2.81
N SER A 226 -3.83 13.11 -4.12
CA SER A 226 -4.13 11.98 -5.00
C SER A 226 -3.08 10.86 -4.92
N ALA A 227 -1.88 11.14 -4.39
CA ALA A 227 -0.81 10.17 -4.35
C ALA A 227 -1.05 9.13 -3.26
N ASN A 228 -0.97 7.85 -3.64
CA ASN A 228 -0.98 6.76 -2.66
C ASN A 228 0.37 6.69 -1.96
N LYS A 229 0.30 6.57 -0.63
CA LYS A 229 1.46 6.63 0.27
C LYS A 229 1.47 5.37 1.12
N ILE A 230 2.62 4.70 1.16
CA ILE A 230 2.83 3.50 1.95
C ILE A 230 4.24 3.49 2.52
N GLY A 231 4.52 2.63 3.48
CA GLY A 231 5.86 2.49 4.01
C GLY A 231 5.91 1.88 5.39
N GLY A 232 7.01 2.13 6.08
CA GLY A 232 7.19 1.65 7.45
C GLY A 232 8.38 2.30 8.15
N LEU A 233 8.34 2.24 9.46
CA LEU A 233 9.47 2.58 10.31
C LEU A 233 10.43 1.40 10.35
N ALA A 234 11.71 1.67 10.08
CA ALA A 234 12.81 0.72 10.23
C ALA A 234 12.78 0.07 11.62
N SER A 235 13.32 -1.13 11.75
CA SER A 235 13.30 -1.86 13.03
C SER A 235 14.61 -2.59 13.27
N SER A 236 14.86 -2.92 14.54
CA SER A 236 16.05 -3.65 14.99
C SER A 236 15.70 -4.60 16.14
N ALA A 237 16.50 -5.65 16.33
CA ALA A 237 16.30 -6.64 17.40
C ALA A 237 16.36 -6.06 18.83
N SER A 238 16.97 -4.88 19.02
CA SER A 238 16.87 -4.15 20.29
C SER A 238 15.71 -3.15 20.22
N ALA A 239 14.80 -3.20 21.18
CA ALA A 239 13.69 -2.25 21.33
C ALA A 239 14.15 -0.81 21.65
N PHE A 240 15.46 -0.52 21.58
CA PHE A 240 16.08 0.75 21.96
C PHE A 240 17.25 1.20 21.04
N SER A 241 17.41 0.64 19.83
CA SER A 241 18.46 1.11 18.88
C SER A 241 17.87 1.80 17.65
N SER A 242 18.50 2.92 17.27
CA SER A 242 18.23 3.70 16.05
C SER A 242 18.19 2.80 14.82
N GLY A 243 17.18 2.95 13.97
CA GLY A 243 17.08 2.27 12.68
C GLY A 243 17.78 3.07 11.58
N TYR A 244 18.22 2.41 10.51
CA TYR A 244 18.90 3.05 9.39
C TYR A 244 17.97 3.15 8.18
N ALA A 245 17.92 4.32 7.53
CA ALA A 245 17.23 4.55 6.26
C ALA A 245 18.28 4.79 5.15
N THR A 246 18.08 4.26 3.94
CA THR A 246 19.02 4.47 2.81
C THR A 246 18.35 5.23 1.67
N GLY A 247 19.04 6.22 1.08
CA GLY A 247 18.54 6.96 -0.08
C GLY A 247 19.61 7.78 -0.81
N SER A 248 19.78 7.59 -2.12
CA SER A 248 20.65 8.47 -2.91
C SER A 248 20.08 8.75 -4.29
N GLY A 249 20.09 10.01 -4.70
CA GLY A 249 19.94 10.42 -6.10
C GLY A 249 21.25 10.99 -6.64
N ARG A 250 21.55 10.74 -7.92
CA ARG A 250 22.55 11.52 -8.66
C ARG A 250 21.89 12.80 -9.18
N THR A 251 22.40 13.95 -8.78
CA THR A 251 22.14 15.23 -9.45
C THR A 251 23.22 15.46 -10.50
N GLU A 252 22.85 15.68 -11.75
CA GLU A 252 23.76 16.27 -12.72
C GLU A 252 23.94 17.76 -12.36
N ALA A 253 25.18 18.17 -12.07
CA ALA A 253 25.51 19.54 -11.67
C ALA A 253 26.64 20.10 -12.54
N GLY A 254 26.47 21.34 -13.00
CA GLY A 254 27.50 22.14 -13.66
C GLY A 254 28.43 22.86 -12.66
N ALA A 255 29.72 22.61 -12.83
CA ALA A 255 30.92 23.46 -12.68
C ALA A 255 31.07 24.42 -11.46
N GLU A 256 32.09 24.24 -10.59
CA GLU A 256 33.51 24.65 -10.71
C GLU A 256 34.30 24.37 -9.39
N ALA A 257 35.63 24.46 -9.45
CA ALA A 257 36.65 23.75 -8.66
C ALA A 257 37.19 24.45 -7.39
N GLY A 258 37.88 23.66 -6.53
CA GLY A 258 38.89 24.16 -5.59
C GLY A 258 39.41 23.10 -4.59
N ALA A 259 40.63 22.61 -4.78
CA ALA A 259 41.25 21.49 -4.05
C ALA A 259 42.18 21.91 -2.88
N ALA A 260 42.27 21.09 -1.83
CA ALA A 260 43.50 20.62 -1.13
C ALA A 260 43.18 19.99 0.25
N GLY A 261 43.66 18.75 0.52
CA GLY A 261 43.67 18.09 1.86
C GLY A 261 44.97 18.37 2.64
N PRO A 262 45.46 17.49 3.56
CA PRO A 262 44.80 16.42 4.33
C PRO A 262 45.17 16.34 5.85
N GLY A 263 44.23 15.85 6.70
CA GLY A 263 44.37 15.06 7.97
C GLY A 263 45.17 15.60 9.20
N PRO A 264 45.17 14.92 10.39
CA PRO A 264 44.30 13.84 10.89
C PRO A 264 43.84 13.95 12.40
N ALA A 265 42.99 12.98 12.82
CA ALA A 265 42.91 12.28 14.13
C ALA A 265 42.08 12.81 15.35
N VAL A 266 40.93 12.13 15.56
CA VAL A 266 40.43 11.43 16.78
C VAL A 266 40.76 11.99 18.19
N SER A 267 39.73 12.33 18.99
CA SER A 267 39.32 11.61 20.22
C SER A 267 38.33 12.39 21.11
N GLY A 268 37.25 11.71 21.54
CA GLY A 268 36.69 11.70 22.90
C GLY A 268 36.03 12.94 23.52
N GLY A 269 34.81 12.74 24.05
CA GLY A 269 34.38 13.39 25.30
C GLY A 269 33.17 14.32 25.21
N ALA A 270 32.14 14.01 26.01
CA ALA A 270 30.91 14.76 26.20
C ALA A 270 31.13 16.17 26.80
N GLY A 271 30.27 17.14 26.45
CA GLY A 271 30.22 18.43 27.13
C GLY A 271 29.27 19.43 26.46
N SER A 272 28.32 19.93 27.25
CA SER A 272 27.36 20.99 26.92
C SER A 272 28.05 22.34 26.64
N GLY A 273 27.49 23.17 25.76
CA GLY A 273 27.94 24.56 25.58
C GLY A 273 27.27 25.27 24.40
N ALA A 274 26.51 26.33 24.70
CA ALA A 274 25.94 27.27 23.75
C ALA A 274 27.02 28.23 23.19
N GLY A 275 26.85 28.71 21.95
CA GLY A 275 27.58 29.89 21.46
C GLY A 275 27.76 30.00 19.94
N GLY A 276 26.86 30.76 19.31
CA GLY A 276 27.13 31.81 18.30
C GLY A 276 28.05 31.56 17.08
N GLY A 277 27.43 31.57 15.90
CA GLY A 277 27.70 32.55 14.85
C GLY A 277 28.91 32.34 13.91
N GLY A 278 28.62 32.36 12.60
CA GLY A 278 29.60 32.71 11.56
C GLY A 278 29.63 31.73 10.40
N GLY A 279 29.01 32.14 9.29
CA GLY A 279 28.98 31.37 8.04
C GLY A 279 30.31 31.33 7.29
N GLY A 280 30.36 30.44 6.32
CA GLY A 280 31.46 30.34 5.35
C GLY A 280 31.49 28.95 4.72
N GLY A 281 31.04 28.86 3.47
CA GLY A 281 30.83 27.62 2.75
C GLY A 281 32.09 26.81 2.44
N GLY A 282 31.89 25.51 2.30
CA GLY A 282 32.85 24.54 1.77
C GLY A 282 32.07 23.44 1.04
N GLY A 283 32.48 23.11 -0.19
CA GLY A 283 31.72 22.37 -1.19
C GLY A 283 31.17 21.02 -0.73
N ALA A 284 29.88 20.79 -1.04
CA ALA A 284 29.15 19.57 -0.77
C ALA A 284 29.59 18.45 -1.73
N VAL A 285 30.12 17.37 -1.16
CA VAL A 285 30.11 16.06 -1.82
C VAL A 285 28.75 15.44 -1.50
N VAL A 286 27.86 15.42 -2.49
CA VAL A 286 26.56 14.74 -2.44
C VAL A 286 26.81 13.23 -2.40
N GLY A 287 26.90 12.68 -1.19
CA GLY A 287 27.27 11.29 -0.93
C GLY A 287 26.06 10.38 -0.82
N GLY A 288 25.88 9.50 -1.81
CA GLY A 288 24.96 8.37 -1.68
C GLY A 288 25.49 7.32 -0.71
N GLY A 289 24.66 6.87 0.23
CA GLY A 289 25.07 5.91 1.25
C GLY A 289 23.94 5.48 2.17
N VAL A 290 24.33 4.94 3.33
CA VAL A 290 23.43 4.51 4.41
C VAL A 290 23.27 5.64 5.43
N TYR A 291 22.04 6.02 5.76
CA TYR A 291 21.74 7.07 6.74
C TYR A 291 21.24 6.45 8.04
N ARG A 292 21.60 7.07 9.17
CA ARG A 292 21.22 6.61 10.52
C ARG A 292 19.93 7.25 11.04
N ARG A 293 19.44 8.31 10.39
CA ARG A 293 18.34 9.16 10.85
C ARG A 293 17.59 9.73 9.66
N GLY A 294 16.37 10.20 9.90
CA GLY A 294 15.51 10.80 8.90
C GLY A 294 14.63 9.79 8.18
N ALA A 295 14.11 10.20 7.02
CA ALA A 295 13.28 9.38 6.15
C ALA A 295 13.87 9.28 4.74
N ALA A 296 13.69 8.14 4.10
CA ALA A 296 13.87 7.96 2.66
C ALA A 296 12.49 7.93 2.00
N VAL A 297 12.31 8.72 0.94
CA VAL A 297 11.10 8.78 0.14
C VAL A 297 11.43 8.35 -1.27
N LEU A 298 10.79 7.27 -1.72
CA LEU A 298 10.78 6.81 -3.10
C LEU A 298 9.52 7.38 -3.78
N CYS A 299 9.73 8.10 -4.88
CA CYS A 299 8.69 8.62 -5.73
C CYS A 299 8.68 7.87 -7.06
N LEU A 300 7.51 7.37 -7.44
CA LEU A 300 7.23 6.79 -8.76
C LEU A 300 6.20 7.68 -9.44
N HIS A 301 6.62 8.43 -10.46
CA HIS A 301 5.77 9.39 -11.16
C HIS A 301 5.68 9.04 -12.65
N GLY A 302 4.47 8.79 -13.17
CA GLY A 302 4.25 8.40 -14.56
C GLY A 302 3.14 7.36 -14.69
N GLU A 303 3.21 6.51 -15.71
CA GLU A 303 2.18 5.50 -16.04
C GLU A 303 2.24 4.24 -15.14
N VAL A 304 2.54 4.45 -13.86
CA VAL A 304 2.61 3.44 -12.81
C VAL A 304 1.75 3.88 -11.64
N GLN A 305 0.79 3.04 -11.28
CA GLN A 305 -0.08 3.27 -10.14
C GLN A 305 0.17 2.22 -9.06
N MET A 306 0.19 2.69 -7.81
CA MET A 306 0.22 1.84 -6.63
C MET A 306 -1.17 1.72 -6.04
N ASP A 307 -1.72 0.51 -5.97
CA ASP A 307 -2.94 0.23 -5.22
C ASP A 307 -2.59 -0.22 -3.80
N LEU A 308 -3.40 0.18 -2.81
CA LEU A 308 -3.15 -0.12 -1.40
C LEU A 308 -4.08 -1.21 -0.86
N VAL A 309 -3.51 -2.06 0.00
CA VAL A 309 -4.19 -3.06 0.82
C VAL A 309 -3.67 -2.88 2.24
N ILE A 310 -4.48 -2.30 3.13
CA ILE A 310 -4.09 -1.95 4.50
C ILE A 310 -4.92 -2.78 5.48
N ALA A 311 -4.33 -3.85 6.03
CA ALA A 311 -4.98 -4.74 6.98
C ALA A 311 -4.49 -4.46 8.40
N GLN A 312 -5.31 -3.81 9.24
CA GLN A 312 -4.94 -3.35 10.59
C GLN A 312 -4.96 -4.44 11.67
N GLY A 313 -5.35 -5.67 11.32
CA GLY A 313 -5.18 -6.85 12.16
C GLY A 313 -6.18 -6.98 13.30
N CYS A 314 -7.32 -6.31 13.22
CA CYS A 314 -8.30 -6.23 14.30
C CYS A 314 -9.71 -6.50 13.79
N ARG A 315 -10.52 -7.13 14.63
CA ARG A 315 -11.97 -7.31 14.39
C ARG A 315 -12.77 -6.54 15.44
N PRO A 316 -14.00 -6.10 15.13
CA PRO A 316 -14.86 -5.49 16.14
C PRO A 316 -15.15 -6.43 17.30
N LEU A 317 -15.18 -5.89 18.52
CA LEU A 317 -15.67 -6.60 19.71
C LEU A 317 -17.18 -6.86 19.58
N THR A 318 -17.93 -5.83 19.16
CA THR A 318 -19.35 -5.88 18.81
C THR A 318 -19.63 -4.98 17.60
N SER A 319 -20.85 -5.00 17.06
CA SER A 319 -21.27 -4.10 15.99
C SER A 319 -21.58 -2.67 16.46
N THR A 320 -21.55 -2.40 17.78
CA THR A 320 -21.91 -1.10 18.33
C THR A 320 -20.91 -0.02 17.95
N THR A 321 -21.40 1.14 17.52
CA THR A 321 -20.59 2.32 17.25
C THR A 321 -20.92 3.40 18.27
N TRP A 322 -19.91 3.80 19.05
CA TRP A 322 -20.05 4.81 20.09
C TRP A 322 -19.63 6.19 19.57
N THR A 323 -20.16 7.22 20.21
CA THR A 323 -19.86 8.63 19.93
C THR A 323 -19.13 9.19 21.12
N VAL A 324 -18.02 9.89 20.87
CA VAL A 324 -17.31 10.64 21.91
C VAL A 324 -18.12 11.90 22.25
N ASP A 325 -18.71 11.96 23.44
CA ASP A 325 -19.47 13.13 23.88
C ASP A 325 -18.63 14.09 24.73
N GLU A 326 -17.65 13.56 25.44
CA GLU A 326 -16.82 14.34 26.37
C GLU A 326 -15.42 13.75 26.47
N VAL A 327 -14.41 14.61 26.37
CA VAL A 327 -12.98 14.29 26.58
C VAL A 327 -12.43 15.19 27.68
N ALA A 328 -11.40 14.74 28.38
CA ALA A 328 -10.75 15.55 29.41
C ALA A 328 -10.07 16.78 28.77
N PRO A 329 -10.39 18.02 29.20
CA PRO A 329 -9.84 19.22 28.56
C PRO A 329 -8.32 19.34 28.60
N ALA A 330 -7.70 18.85 29.68
CA ALA A 330 -6.25 18.90 29.87
C ALA A 330 -5.50 17.77 29.14
N ASP A 331 -6.20 16.69 28.78
CA ASP A 331 -5.61 15.52 28.13
C ASP A 331 -6.67 14.87 27.21
N PRO A 332 -6.76 15.32 25.95
CA PRO A 332 -7.76 14.82 25.00
C PRO A 332 -7.55 13.35 24.59
N THR A 333 -6.58 12.63 25.17
CA THR A 333 -6.48 11.17 25.02
C THR A 333 -7.43 10.40 25.94
N ARG A 334 -8.11 11.10 26.86
CA ARG A 334 -9.03 10.54 27.86
C ARG A 334 -10.47 10.83 27.48
N ILE A 335 -11.24 9.78 27.21
CA ILE A 335 -12.67 9.87 26.94
C ILE A 335 -13.43 9.71 28.26
N MET A 336 -14.27 10.69 28.58
CA MET A 336 -15.05 10.70 29.81
C MET A 336 -16.46 10.13 29.59
N ARG A 337 -17.08 10.45 28.44
CA ARG A 337 -18.45 10.04 28.14
C ARG A 337 -18.64 9.57 26.70
N LEU A 338 -19.50 8.56 26.56
CA LEU A 338 -19.86 7.94 25.29
C LEU A 338 -21.38 7.77 25.16
N SER A 339 -21.90 7.94 23.95
CA SER A 339 -23.31 7.68 23.60
C SER A 339 -23.41 6.79 22.37
N CYS A 340 -24.48 6.00 22.31
CA CYS A 340 -24.81 5.19 21.15
C CYS A 340 -26.32 5.26 20.94
N GLU A 341 -26.75 5.34 19.68
CA GLU A 341 -28.16 5.23 19.33
C GLU A 341 -28.72 3.88 19.81
N GLY A 342 -29.94 3.88 20.34
CA GLY A 342 -30.55 2.68 20.92
C GLY A 342 -30.03 2.29 22.32
N VAL A 343 -28.93 2.84 22.79
CA VAL A 343 -28.39 2.61 24.15
C VAL A 343 -28.73 3.80 25.05
N ASN A 344 -29.28 3.56 26.23
CA ASN A 344 -29.63 4.61 27.21
C ASN A 344 -30.44 5.79 26.60
N ARG A 345 -31.33 5.48 25.64
CA ARG A 345 -32.10 6.49 24.88
C ARG A 345 -31.22 7.55 24.17
N GLY A 346 -30.00 7.18 23.78
CA GLY A 346 -29.02 8.07 23.15
C GLY A 346 -28.34 9.04 24.12
N LYS A 347 -28.59 8.95 25.43
CA LYS A 347 -27.95 9.84 26.41
C LYS A 347 -26.52 9.38 26.71
N PRO A 348 -25.55 10.32 26.82
CA PRO A 348 -24.18 9.98 27.16
C PRO A 348 -24.08 9.22 28.48
N LEU A 349 -23.25 8.19 28.52
CA LEU A 349 -22.88 7.39 29.68
C LEU A 349 -21.42 7.65 30.05
N PRO A 350 -21.00 7.46 31.31
CA PRO A 350 -19.58 7.36 31.64
C PRO A 350 -18.90 6.30 30.77
N ALA A 351 -17.67 6.57 30.31
CA ALA A 351 -16.96 5.69 29.39
C ALA A 351 -16.80 4.27 29.94
N LEU A 352 -16.57 4.12 31.25
CA LEU A 352 -16.50 2.82 31.91
C LEU A 352 -17.83 2.06 31.84
N GLU A 353 -18.97 2.74 32.04
CA GLU A 353 -20.29 2.09 31.98
C GLU A 353 -20.61 1.66 30.54
N ALA A 354 -20.28 2.50 29.55
CA ALA A 354 -20.42 2.15 28.14
C ALA A 354 -19.64 0.88 27.79
N PHE A 355 -18.38 0.80 28.23
CA PHE A 355 -17.53 -0.37 28.02
C PHE A 355 -18.00 -1.62 28.80
N GLN A 356 -18.51 -1.46 30.02
CA GLN A 356 -19.08 -2.58 30.78
C GLN A 356 -20.28 -3.21 30.05
N ARG A 357 -21.13 -2.39 29.43
CA ARG A 357 -22.27 -2.87 28.62
C ARG A 357 -21.81 -3.64 27.38
N GLU A 358 -20.77 -3.16 26.71
CA GLU A 358 -20.11 -3.86 25.61
C GLU A 358 -19.63 -5.24 26.04
N LEU A 359 -18.83 -5.31 27.11
CA LEU A 359 -18.32 -6.58 27.61
C LEU A 359 -19.47 -7.52 27.99
N GLN A 360 -20.47 -7.07 28.74
CA GLN A 360 -21.61 -7.91 29.14
C GLN A 360 -22.31 -8.58 27.96
N SER A 361 -22.39 -7.92 26.80
CA SER A 361 -22.99 -8.48 25.59
C SER A 361 -22.17 -9.63 24.98
N VAL A 362 -20.87 -9.72 25.28
CA VAL A 362 -19.92 -10.68 24.72
C VAL A 362 -19.53 -11.78 25.71
N LEU A 363 -19.52 -11.47 27.02
CA LEU A 363 -19.06 -12.38 28.07
C LEU A 363 -19.95 -13.62 28.24
N GLY A 364 -21.23 -13.57 27.86
CA GLY A 364 -22.19 -14.66 28.09
C GLY A 364 -21.86 -16.00 27.43
N GLY A 365 -20.87 -16.04 26.52
CA GLY A 365 -20.43 -17.26 25.82
C GLY A 365 -18.94 -17.59 25.92
N MET A 366 -18.17 -16.88 26.77
CA MET A 366 -16.70 -17.02 26.84
C MET A 366 -16.24 -17.70 28.13
N SER A 367 -15.24 -18.57 28.03
CA SER A 367 -14.47 -19.04 29.19
C SER A 367 -13.62 -17.92 29.80
N GLU A 368 -13.25 -18.04 31.09
CA GLU A 368 -12.42 -17.05 31.78
C GLU A 368 -11.09 -16.76 31.04
N ALA A 369 -10.47 -17.79 30.46
CA ALA A 369 -9.25 -17.64 29.66
C ALA A 369 -9.49 -16.84 28.37
N GLN A 370 -10.63 -17.06 27.70
CA GLN A 370 -11.01 -16.27 26.52
C GLN A 370 -11.27 -14.82 26.89
N VAL A 371 -12.01 -14.57 27.99
CA VAL A 371 -12.27 -13.22 28.49
C VAL A 371 -10.96 -12.49 28.78
N ARG A 372 -10.05 -13.12 29.53
CA ARG A 372 -8.75 -12.53 29.86
C ARG A 372 -7.95 -12.18 28.60
N ARG A 373 -7.92 -13.09 27.61
CA ARG A 373 -7.24 -12.87 26.32
C ARG A 373 -7.90 -11.76 25.51
N THR A 374 -9.22 -11.69 25.48
CA THR A 374 -9.95 -10.63 24.77
C THR A 374 -9.63 -9.28 25.38
N VAL A 375 -9.76 -9.14 26.71
CA VAL A 375 -9.51 -7.89 27.43
C VAL A 375 -8.05 -7.44 27.28
N SER A 376 -7.08 -8.35 27.34
CA SER A 376 -5.66 -8.00 27.18
C SER A 376 -5.28 -7.53 25.76
N ASN A 377 -6.13 -7.81 24.77
CA ASN A 377 -5.89 -7.47 23.37
C ASN A 377 -6.91 -6.45 22.83
N LEU A 378 -7.56 -5.71 23.72
CA LEU A 378 -8.47 -4.65 23.30
C LEU A 378 -7.71 -3.49 22.66
N THR A 379 -8.32 -2.99 21.60
CA THR A 379 -7.92 -1.80 20.88
C THR A 379 -9.16 -0.95 20.63
N VAL A 380 -8.98 0.26 20.10
CA VAL A 380 -10.08 1.11 19.69
C VAL A 380 -9.94 1.46 18.23
N GLY A 381 -11.01 1.28 17.46
CA GLY A 381 -11.12 1.79 16.11
C GLY A 381 -11.74 3.17 16.17
N ILE A 382 -11.13 4.15 15.51
CA ILE A 382 -11.57 5.54 15.46
C ILE A 382 -11.92 5.88 14.02
N ALA A 383 -13.15 6.30 13.74
CA ALA A 383 -13.49 6.82 12.42
C ALA A 383 -12.86 8.21 12.25
N PRO A 384 -11.94 8.41 11.28
CA PRO A 384 -11.31 9.72 11.07
C PRO A 384 -12.33 10.81 10.73
N ASP A 385 -13.37 10.45 9.97
CA ASP A 385 -14.50 11.31 9.67
C ASP A 385 -15.65 11.09 10.66
N GLY A 386 -15.68 11.91 11.72
CA GLY A 386 -16.73 11.86 12.74
C GLY A 386 -18.12 12.31 12.26
N MET A 387 -18.21 12.93 11.08
CA MET A 387 -19.46 13.45 10.53
C MET A 387 -20.24 12.43 9.70
N ARG A 388 -19.59 11.34 9.26
CA ARG A 388 -20.27 10.24 8.57
C ARG A 388 -21.28 9.55 9.50
N PRO A 389 -22.51 9.28 9.03
CA PRO A 389 -23.49 8.53 9.81
C PRO A 389 -22.94 7.15 10.17
N ALA A 390 -23.12 6.72 11.43
CA ALA A 390 -22.60 5.44 11.92
C ALA A 390 -23.06 4.23 11.07
N ALA A 391 -24.27 4.28 10.53
CA ALA A 391 -24.83 3.23 9.65
C ALA A 391 -24.09 3.08 8.30
N THR A 392 -23.31 4.09 7.90
CA THR A 392 -22.53 4.08 6.65
C THR A 392 -21.06 3.73 6.87
N LEU A 393 -20.63 3.53 8.13
CA LEU A 393 -19.25 3.21 8.46
C LEU A 393 -19.00 1.70 8.32
N GLU A 394 -18.13 1.36 7.39
CA GLU A 394 -17.64 0.02 7.15
C GLU A 394 -16.41 -0.26 8.03
N PRO A 395 -16.02 -1.53 8.27
CA PRO A 395 -14.89 -1.87 9.15
C PRO A 395 -13.58 -1.16 8.79
N GLN A 396 -13.29 -0.97 7.51
CA GLN A 396 -12.09 -0.30 7.00
C GLN A 396 -12.06 1.22 7.20
N ASP A 397 -13.19 1.82 7.60
CA ASP A 397 -13.27 3.25 7.90
C ASP A 397 -12.69 3.60 9.27
N PHE A 398 -12.35 2.60 10.08
CA PHE A 398 -11.82 2.80 11.43
C PHE A 398 -10.29 2.67 11.45
N LEU A 399 -9.64 3.70 11.99
CA LEU A 399 -8.21 3.70 12.31
C LEU A 399 -7.99 3.06 13.68
N ILE A 400 -7.19 2.00 13.72
CA ILE A 400 -6.91 1.26 14.96
C ILE A 400 -5.86 2.00 15.80
N ARG A 401 -6.16 2.14 17.10
CA ARG A 401 -5.26 2.67 18.12
C ARG A 401 -5.22 1.78 19.35
N ALA A 402 -4.08 1.83 20.03
CA ALA A 402 -3.91 1.13 21.29
C ALA A 402 -4.90 1.66 22.33
N LEU A 403 -5.54 0.75 23.07
CA LEU A 403 -6.34 1.09 24.23
C LEU A 403 -5.47 0.91 25.47
N ARG A 404 -5.22 1.98 26.23
CA ARG A 404 -4.37 1.94 27.44
C ARG A 404 -5.14 1.50 28.69
N GLY A 405 -6.46 1.41 28.59
CA GLY A 405 -7.36 0.97 29.67
C GLY A 405 -8.11 2.14 30.29
N PHE A 406 -8.41 2.03 31.59
CA PHE A 406 -9.10 3.05 32.37
C PHE A 406 -8.15 3.65 33.41
N ASP A 407 -8.22 4.96 33.60
CA ASP A 407 -7.49 5.64 34.67
C ASP A 407 -8.23 5.57 36.02
N SER A 408 -7.66 6.23 37.05
CA SER A 408 -8.26 6.32 38.38
C SER A 408 -9.59 7.08 38.43
N GLU A 409 -9.89 7.87 37.41
CA GLU A 409 -11.14 8.63 37.27
C GLU A 409 -12.17 7.88 36.39
N ALA A 410 -11.87 6.64 36.01
CA ALA A 410 -12.68 5.81 35.12
C ALA A 410 -12.86 6.40 33.71
N CYS A 411 -11.93 7.25 33.26
CA CYS A 411 -11.86 7.68 31.87
C CYS A 411 -11.20 6.61 31.01
N LEU A 412 -11.70 6.43 29.80
CA LEU A 412 -11.11 5.51 28.82
C LEU A 412 -9.90 6.19 28.16
N VAL A 413 -8.72 5.60 28.28
CA VAL A 413 -7.45 6.17 27.78
C VAL A 413 -7.08 5.53 26.44
N VAL A 414 -6.94 6.36 25.41
CA VAL A 414 -6.61 5.96 24.04
C VAL A 414 -5.18 6.40 23.69
N GLY A 415 -4.50 5.64 22.84
CA GLY A 415 -3.15 5.97 22.36
C GLY A 415 -3.09 7.11 21.32
N ASP A 416 -4.14 7.93 21.20
CA ASP A 416 -4.26 9.03 20.23
C ASP A 416 -5.19 10.11 20.78
N TYR A 417 -5.16 11.30 20.18
CA TYR A 417 -6.03 12.42 20.54
C TYR A 417 -7.46 12.18 20.05
N MET A 418 -8.41 12.38 20.97
CA MET A 418 -9.83 12.24 20.72
C MET A 418 -10.52 13.60 20.61
N ARG A 419 -11.54 13.67 19.76
CA ARG A 419 -12.38 14.85 19.56
C ARG A 419 -13.84 14.48 19.80
N VAL A 420 -14.58 15.41 20.41
CA VAL A 420 -16.03 15.30 20.56
C VAL A 420 -16.67 15.13 19.18
N GLY A 421 -17.63 14.22 19.09
CA GLY A 421 -18.32 13.84 17.85
C GLY A 421 -17.68 12.69 17.07
N GLN A 422 -16.43 12.31 17.37
CA GLN A 422 -15.80 11.16 16.71
C GLN A 422 -16.56 9.87 17.02
N ARG A 423 -16.56 8.96 16.04
CA ARG A 423 -17.13 7.62 16.19
C ARG A 423 -16.04 6.63 16.52
N ILE A 424 -16.30 5.78 17.51
CA ILE A 424 -15.37 4.73 17.92
C ILE A 424 -16.06 3.36 17.97
N ARG A 425 -15.24 2.31 17.85
CA ARG A 425 -15.62 0.94 18.15
C ARG A 425 -14.56 0.31 19.05
N PHE A 426 -14.99 -0.53 19.98
CA PHE A 426 -14.06 -1.41 20.67
C PHE A 426 -13.68 -2.55 19.73
N MET A 427 -12.38 -2.79 19.62
CA MET A 427 -11.80 -3.73 18.68
C MET A 427 -10.97 -4.75 19.45
N VAL A 428 -10.79 -5.95 18.89
CA VAL A 428 -9.98 -7.01 19.47
C VAL A 428 -8.90 -7.38 18.47
N ARG A 429 -7.67 -7.45 18.95
CA ARG A 429 -6.52 -7.92 18.19
C ARG A 429 -6.23 -9.37 18.54
N ASP A 430 -6.68 -10.29 17.70
CA ASP A 430 -6.39 -11.71 17.85
C ASP A 430 -6.01 -12.34 16.51
N ARG A 431 -5.52 -13.59 16.56
CA ARG A 431 -5.14 -14.35 15.36
C ARG A 431 -6.27 -14.34 14.33
N GLN A 432 -7.48 -14.69 14.75
CA GLN A 432 -8.63 -14.80 13.87
C GLN A 432 -8.94 -13.46 13.17
N GLY A 433 -9.03 -12.37 13.93
CA GLY A 433 -9.30 -11.04 13.40
C GLY A 433 -8.23 -10.59 12.40
N ALA A 434 -6.96 -10.88 12.67
CA ALA A 434 -5.89 -10.54 11.73
C ALA A 434 -5.94 -11.34 10.42
N GLN A 435 -6.30 -12.63 10.50
CA GLN A 435 -6.46 -13.50 9.33
C GLN A 435 -7.65 -13.07 8.46
N GLU A 436 -8.81 -12.83 9.10
CA GLU A 436 -10.03 -12.38 8.44
C GLU A 436 -9.84 -11.02 7.77
N ASP A 437 -9.22 -10.07 8.49
CA ASP A 437 -8.96 -8.73 8.00
C ASP A 437 -8.05 -8.76 6.75
N LEU A 438 -6.89 -9.41 6.81
CA LEU A 438 -5.98 -9.53 5.67
C LEU A 438 -6.65 -10.19 4.46
N THR A 439 -7.37 -11.30 4.69
CA THR A 439 -8.08 -12.03 3.65
C THR A 439 -9.16 -11.17 3.00
N SER A 440 -9.93 -10.42 3.81
CA SER A 440 -10.99 -9.55 3.31
C SER A 440 -10.45 -8.45 2.38
N HIS A 441 -9.30 -7.87 2.72
CA HIS A 441 -8.65 -6.84 1.91
C HIS A 441 -8.05 -7.42 0.61
N ALA A 442 -7.44 -8.61 0.66
CA ALA A 442 -6.94 -9.31 -0.53
C ALA A 442 -8.07 -9.68 -1.50
N LEU A 443 -9.18 -10.22 -0.98
CA LEU A 443 -10.38 -10.51 -1.76
C LEU A 443 -11.02 -9.23 -2.31
N GLY A 444 -11.07 -8.16 -1.52
CA GLY A 444 -11.57 -6.85 -1.95
C GLY A 444 -10.78 -6.29 -3.13
N PHE A 445 -9.46 -6.45 -3.14
CA PHE A 445 -8.61 -6.10 -4.28
C PHE A 445 -8.99 -6.89 -5.55
N LYS A 446 -9.13 -8.22 -5.45
CA LYS A 446 -9.55 -9.06 -6.58
C LYS A 446 -10.93 -8.72 -7.10
N LYS A 447 -11.86 -8.44 -6.19
CA LYS A 447 -13.22 -8.02 -6.55
C LYS A 447 -13.20 -6.73 -7.37
N ARG A 448 -12.38 -5.74 -6.99
CA ARG A 448 -12.22 -4.49 -7.75
C ARG A 448 -11.63 -4.74 -9.14
N GLN A 449 -10.61 -5.59 -9.27
CA GLN A 449 -10.06 -5.97 -10.58
C GLN A 449 -11.10 -6.63 -11.48
N LEU A 450 -11.87 -7.59 -10.94
CA LEU A 450 -12.93 -8.27 -11.68
C LEU A 450 -14.06 -7.30 -12.07
N GLN A 451 -14.45 -6.40 -11.17
CA GLN A 451 -15.45 -5.39 -11.46
C GLN A 451 -15.00 -4.47 -12.60
N ALA A 452 -13.76 -3.98 -12.56
CA ALA A 452 -13.20 -3.14 -13.61
C ALA A 452 -13.17 -3.86 -14.98
N MET A 453 -12.85 -5.16 -14.98
CA MET A 453 -12.94 -6.00 -16.18
C MET A 453 -14.37 -6.12 -16.72
N LEU A 454 -15.37 -6.31 -15.84
CA LEU A 454 -16.79 -6.37 -16.23
C LEU A 454 -17.32 -5.02 -16.74
N GLU A 455 -16.80 -3.91 -16.22
CA GLU A 455 -17.13 -2.54 -16.66
C GLU A 455 -16.40 -2.13 -17.95
N GLY A 456 -15.58 -3.02 -18.54
CA GLY A 456 -14.86 -2.76 -19.79
C GLY A 456 -13.59 -1.91 -19.63
N VAL A 457 -13.10 -1.75 -18.40
CA VAL A 457 -11.87 -1.00 -18.08
C VAL A 457 -10.90 -1.94 -17.34
N PRO A 458 -10.37 -3.00 -17.99
CA PRO A 458 -9.52 -3.97 -17.32
C PRO A 458 -8.24 -3.30 -16.80
N GLN A 459 -7.88 -3.63 -15.56
CA GLN A 459 -6.65 -3.15 -14.94
C GLN A 459 -5.49 -4.10 -15.24
N GLN A 460 -4.30 -3.54 -15.44
CA GLN A 460 -3.08 -4.32 -15.60
C GLN A 460 -2.76 -5.11 -14.32
N PRO A 461 -2.23 -6.34 -14.45
CA PRO A 461 -1.80 -7.10 -13.28
C PRO A 461 -0.64 -6.39 -12.57
N PRO A 462 -0.57 -6.48 -11.23
CA PRO A 462 0.58 -5.97 -10.50
C PRO A 462 1.87 -6.70 -10.90
N PHE A 463 2.95 -5.95 -11.12
CA PHE A 463 4.27 -6.48 -11.43
C PHE A 463 5.23 -6.47 -10.22
N GLY A 464 4.87 -5.78 -9.14
CA GLY A 464 5.67 -5.69 -7.92
C GLY A 464 4.81 -5.43 -6.69
N MET A 465 5.25 -5.94 -5.53
CA MET A 465 4.55 -5.80 -4.26
C MET A 465 5.49 -5.29 -3.17
N PHE A 466 5.18 -4.12 -2.61
CA PHE A 466 5.73 -3.65 -1.35
C PHE A 466 4.96 -4.27 -0.19
N MET A 467 5.68 -4.72 0.84
CA MET A 467 5.03 -5.34 2.01
C MET A 467 5.68 -4.89 3.32
N PHE A 468 4.92 -4.19 4.15
CA PHE A 468 5.35 -3.66 5.44
C PHE A 468 4.44 -4.23 6.52
N THR A 469 4.93 -5.21 7.28
CA THR A 469 4.11 -5.89 8.30
C THR A 469 4.63 -5.59 9.70
N CYS A 470 3.73 -5.44 10.67
CA CYS A 470 4.10 -5.12 12.03
C CYS A 470 4.93 -6.23 12.69
N ASN A 471 5.96 -5.85 13.45
CA ASN A 471 6.73 -6.77 14.31
C ASN A 471 5.85 -7.59 15.27
N GLY A 472 4.67 -7.07 15.64
CA GLY A 472 3.72 -7.80 16.48
C GLY A 472 2.94 -8.90 15.76
N ARG A 473 3.09 -9.05 14.44
CA ARG A 473 2.48 -10.11 13.61
C ARG A 473 3.45 -11.31 13.53
N GLY A 474 3.52 -11.99 12.39
CA GLY A 474 4.40 -13.14 12.20
C GLY A 474 4.06 -14.32 13.12
N TYR A 475 5.09 -15.12 13.46
CA TYR A 475 4.92 -16.34 14.25
C TYR A 475 4.26 -16.09 15.62
N GLY A 476 4.54 -14.95 16.27
CA GLY A 476 3.98 -14.64 17.59
C GLY A 476 2.44 -14.51 17.60
N LEU A 477 1.86 -13.93 16.53
CA LEU A 477 0.41 -13.76 16.41
C LEU A 477 -0.26 -14.98 15.75
N TYR A 478 0.35 -15.49 14.69
CA TYR A 478 -0.23 -16.54 13.87
C TYR A 478 0.16 -17.95 14.30
N GLY A 479 1.18 -18.14 15.13
CA GLY A 479 1.69 -19.47 15.46
C GLY A 479 2.23 -20.26 14.25
N GLU A 480 2.48 -19.57 13.14
CA GLU A 480 3.07 -20.12 11.91
C GLU A 480 3.87 -19.01 11.20
N PRO A 481 5.01 -19.34 10.57
CA PRO A 481 5.88 -18.34 9.93
C PRO A 481 5.30 -17.89 8.59
N SER A 482 5.68 -16.70 8.10
CA SER A 482 5.35 -16.23 6.74
C SER A 482 3.86 -16.12 6.43
N TYR A 483 2.98 -15.96 7.42
CA TYR A 483 1.53 -16.00 7.21
C TYR A 483 1.06 -14.87 6.29
N ASP A 484 1.52 -13.64 6.52
CA ASP A 484 1.03 -12.50 5.77
C ASP A 484 1.54 -12.59 4.32
N ALA A 485 2.83 -12.86 4.14
CA ALA A 485 3.48 -12.92 2.84
C ALA A 485 2.92 -14.07 1.97
N ARG A 486 2.71 -15.25 2.58
CA ARG A 486 2.09 -16.39 1.91
C ARG A 486 0.64 -16.13 1.56
N THR A 487 -0.14 -15.59 2.50
CA THR A 487 -1.54 -15.24 2.25
C THR A 487 -1.65 -14.25 1.09
N MET A 488 -0.92 -13.15 1.13
CA MET A 488 -0.95 -12.15 0.05
C MET A 488 -0.47 -12.70 -1.29
N GLY A 489 0.62 -13.45 -1.31
CA GLY A 489 1.12 -14.06 -2.55
C GLY A 489 0.17 -15.10 -3.15
N SER A 490 -0.66 -15.77 -2.34
CA SER A 490 -1.68 -16.70 -2.84
C SER A 490 -2.82 -16.01 -3.60
N TYR A 491 -3.14 -14.77 -3.23
CA TYR A 491 -4.13 -13.96 -3.93
C TYR A 491 -3.48 -13.19 -5.09
N ILE A 492 -2.31 -12.60 -4.89
CA ILE A 492 -1.73 -11.62 -5.81
C ILE A 492 -0.35 -12.10 -6.24
N PRO A 493 -0.20 -12.64 -7.48
CA PRO A 493 1.03 -13.24 -7.95
C PRO A 493 2.03 -12.17 -8.41
N ALA A 494 2.47 -11.33 -7.47
CA ALA A 494 3.53 -10.35 -7.66
C ALA A 494 4.64 -10.60 -6.63
N PRO A 495 5.92 -10.48 -7.01
CA PRO A 495 7.04 -10.69 -6.10
C PRO A 495 7.01 -9.64 -4.98
N ALA A 496 6.88 -10.13 -3.74
CA ALA A 496 6.87 -9.32 -2.53
C ALA A 496 8.28 -8.94 -2.10
N ALA A 497 8.45 -7.70 -1.67
CA ALA A 497 9.67 -7.18 -1.06
C ALA A 497 9.32 -6.23 0.08
N GLY A 498 9.99 -6.40 1.22
CA GLY A 498 9.81 -5.51 2.35
C GLY A 498 10.38 -6.06 3.63
N PHE A 499 9.81 -5.66 4.76
CA PHE A 499 10.35 -5.97 6.08
C PHE A 499 9.28 -5.88 7.17
N LEU A 500 9.63 -6.42 8.34
CA LEU A 500 8.83 -6.31 9.55
C LEU A 500 9.15 -4.98 10.25
N CYS A 501 8.13 -4.13 10.43
CA CYS A 501 8.25 -2.72 10.78
C CYS A 501 7.92 -2.45 12.26
N ASN A 502 8.44 -1.35 12.78
CA ASN A 502 8.06 -0.82 14.11
C ASN A 502 6.91 0.21 14.03
N GLY A 503 6.10 0.12 12.97
CA GLY A 503 5.07 1.06 12.60
C GLY A 503 4.92 1.08 11.09
N GLU A 504 3.69 0.99 10.61
CA GLU A 504 3.39 0.88 9.18
C GLU A 504 2.77 2.19 8.69
N ILE A 505 3.05 2.59 7.46
CA ILE A 505 2.47 3.78 6.85
C ILE A 505 1.45 3.32 5.82
N GLY A 506 0.22 3.85 5.91
CA GLY A 506 -0.85 3.48 5.02
C GLY A 506 -2.07 4.40 5.15
N LYS A 507 -2.95 4.33 4.16
CA LYS A 507 -4.13 5.20 4.08
C LYS A 507 -5.34 4.57 4.80
N VAL A 508 -6.05 5.37 5.60
CA VAL A 508 -7.39 5.07 6.10
C VAL A 508 -8.28 6.27 5.80
N GLY A 509 -9.41 6.04 5.14
CA GLY A 509 -10.19 7.14 4.57
C GLY A 509 -9.38 7.90 3.51
N ASN A 510 -9.26 9.22 3.66
CA ASN A 510 -8.55 10.08 2.70
C ASN A 510 -7.13 10.44 3.11
N THR A 511 -6.74 10.12 4.34
CA THR A 511 -5.47 10.53 4.95
C THR A 511 -4.55 9.35 5.22
N THR A 512 -3.26 9.63 5.22
CA THR A 512 -2.18 8.70 5.49
C THR A 512 -1.86 8.74 6.97
N HIS A 513 -1.75 7.56 7.57
CA HIS A 513 -1.49 7.42 8.99
C HIS A 513 -0.28 6.54 9.23
N LEU A 514 0.38 6.80 10.36
CA LEU A 514 1.23 5.83 11.01
C LEU A 514 0.32 4.87 11.80
N HIS A 515 0.51 3.58 11.57
CA HIS A 515 -0.26 2.48 12.12
C HIS A 515 0.57 1.68 13.11
N GLY A 516 -0.13 0.94 13.97
CA GLY A 516 0.40 -0.24 14.64
C GLY A 516 -0.42 -1.45 14.25
N PHE A 517 0.13 -2.65 14.47
CA PHE A 517 -0.55 -3.94 14.26
C PHE A 517 -0.88 -4.28 12.80
N THR A 518 -0.39 -3.50 11.84
CA THR A 518 -0.89 -3.50 10.47
C THR A 518 0.00 -4.33 9.54
N CYS A 519 -0.59 -4.84 8.47
CA CYS A 519 0.10 -5.28 7.27
C CYS A 519 -0.30 -4.33 6.14
N ALA A 520 0.63 -3.48 5.72
CA ALA A 520 0.45 -2.51 4.66
C ALA A 520 1.11 -3.05 3.38
N VAL A 521 0.30 -3.25 2.34
CA VAL A 521 0.74 -3.75 1.04
C VAL A 521 0.48 -2.73 -0.07
N GLY A 522 1.50 -2.49 -0.89
CA GLY A 522 1.46 -1.61 -2.05
C GLY A 522 1.69 -2.39 -3.32
N LEU A 523 0.76 -2.35 -4.26
CA LEU A 523 0.77 -3.15 -5.48
C LEU A 523 1.02 -2.25 -6.68
N LEU A 524 2.17 -2.41 -7.33
CA LEU A 524 2.51 -1.62 -8.51
C LEU A 524 1.96 -2.26 -9.76
N ARG A 525 1.17 -1.51 -10.53
CA ARG A 525 0.70 -1.88 -11.86
C ARG A 525 0.83 -0.71 -12.82
N LEU A 526 0.76 -0.99 -14.11
CA LEU A 526 0.69 0.05 -15.13
C LEU A 526 -0.74 0.63 -15.21
N THR A 527 -0.85 1.90 -15.60
CA THR A 527 -2.13 2.57 -15.85
C THR A 527 -2.66 2.35 -17.26
N ALA A 528 -1.78 2.05 -18.20
CA ALA A 528 -2.11 1.72 -19.59
C ALA A 528 -1.49 0.37 -19.99
N ASP A 529 -2.05 -0.25 -21.03
CA ASP A 529 -1.45 -1.41 -21.68
C ASP A 529 -0.07 -1.07 -22.23
N VAL A 530 0.91 -1.94 -21.98
CA VAL A 530 2.14 -1.99 -22.79
C VAL A 530 1.87 -3.02 -23.90
N PRO A 531 1.88 -2.63 -25.18
CA PRO A 531 1.74 -3.59 -26.26
C PRO A 531 2.82 -4.65 -26.11
N SER A 532 2.41 -5.91 -25.98
CA SER A 532 3.35 -7.02 -25.88
C SER A 532 4.18 -7.07 -27.17
N GLY A 533 5.50 -6.91 -27.03
CA GLY A 533 6.46 -7.01 -28.14
C GLY A 533 6.63 -8.45 -28.66
N GLY A 534 5.53 -9.14 -28.92
CA GLY A 534 5.53 -10.41 -29.65
C GLY A 534 5.63 -10.17 -31.15
N PRO A 535 6.21 -11.11 -31.93
CA PRO A 535 6.18 -11.01 -33.38
C PRO A 535 4.71 -10.94 -33.84
N PRO A 536 4.40 -10.18 -34.92
CA PRO A 536 3.03 -10.04 -35.40
C PRO A 536 2.44 -11.43 -35.63
N ALA A 537 1.26 -11.67 -35.06
CA ALA A 537 0.50 -12.89 -35.30
C ALA A 537 0.32 -13.05 -36.81
N GLY A 538 1.10 -13.96 -37.41
CA GLY A 538 0.95 -14.34 -38.79
C GLY A 538 -0.48 -14.82 -38.98
N GLY A 539 -1.20 -14.19 -39.91
CA GLY A 539 -2.55 -14.58 -40.26
C GLY A 539 -2.59 -16.04 -40.68
N ALA A 540 -3.09 -16.91 -39.79
CA ALA A 540 -3.49 -18.24 -40.16
C ALA A 540 -4.89 -18.13 -40.81
N THR A 541 -4.91 -18.04 -42.14
CA THR A 541 -6.07 -18.38 -42.94
C THR A 541 -6.52 -19.79 -42.58
N ALA A 542 -7.75 -19.93 -42.11
CA ALA A 542 -8.37 -21.22 -41.81
C ALA A 542 -8.37 -22.12 -43.06
N PRO A 543 -7.97 -23.40 -42.98
CA PRO A 543 -8.17 -24.33 -44.08
C PRO A 543 -9.66 -24.69 -44.18
N ALA A 544 -10.16 -24.68 -45.40
CA ALA A 544 -11.52 -25.06 -45.75
C ALA A 544 -11.78 -26.53 -45.38
N ALA A 545 -12.96 -26.79 -44.81
CA ALA A 545 -13.44 -28.12 -44.49
C ALA A 545 -13.75 -28.90 -45.78
N GLU A 546 -12.99 -29.96 -46.05
CA GLU A 546 -13.37 -30.99 -47.01
C GLU A 546 -14.28 -32.01 -46.33
N GLN A 547 -15.43 -32.23 -46.96
CA GLN A 547 -16.41 -33.25 -46.62
C GLN A 547 -15.86 -34.62 -47.04
N GLU A 548 -15.64 -35.53 -46.09
CA GLU A 548 -15.53 -36.95 -46.39
C GLU A 548 -16.81 -37.70 -45.98
N GLN A 549 -17.47 -38.20 -47.02
CA GLN A 549 -18.61 -39.10 -46.97
C GLN A 549 -18.16 -40.47 -46.47
N GLY A 550 -18.96 -41.07 -45.58
CA GLY A 550 -18.72 -42.42 -45.09
C GLY A 550 -18.93 -43.49 -46.16
N GLN A 551 -18.12 -44.54 -46.10
CA GLN A 551 -18.48 -45.88 -46.53
C GLN A 551 -17.96 -46.88 -45.50
N GLY A 552 -18.87 -47.72 -45.01
CA GLY A 552 -18.57 -48.73 -44.00
C GLY A 552 -17.87 -49.96 -44.56
N GLN A 553 -17.31 -50.76 -43.66
CA GLN A 553 -17.23 -52.20 -43.85
C GLN A 553 -17.14 -52.93 -42.50
N GLN A 554 -17.82 -54.06 -42.48
CA GLN A 554 -18.05 -54.98 -41.37
C GLN A 554 -16.79 -55.77 -41.01
N GLY A 555 -16.71 -56.27 -39.77
CA GLY A 555 -15.77 -57.34 -39.41
C GLY A 555 -15.68 -57.65 -37.92
N GLN A 556 -16.51 -58.59 -37.46
CA GLN A 556 -16.29 -59.65 -36.46
C GLN A 556 -15.09 -59.47 -35.51
N GLY A 557 -15.21 -59.48 -34.17
CA GLY A 557 -15.98 -60.37 -33.32
C GLY A 557 -15.02 -61.29 -32.54
N GLN A 558 -14.92 -61.16 -31.22
CA GLN A 558 -14.73 -62.30 -30.31
C GLN A 558 -14.95 -61.92 -28.83
N GLN A 559 -15.64 -62.83 -28.17
CA GLN A 559 -16.11 -62.80 -26.78
C GLN A 559 -15.03 -63.26 -25.81
N GLY A 560 -15.13 -62.83 -24.55
CA GLY A 560 -14.44 -63.43 -23.41
C GLY A 560 -15.11 -63.04 -22.09
N GLN A 561 -15.78 -64.00 -21.47
CA GLN A 561 -16.61 -63.98 -20.25
C GLN A 561 -15.82 -63.59 -18.98
N LYS A 562 -16.35 -62.76 -18.06
CA LYS A 562 -17.22 -63.05 -16.88
C LYS A 562 -16.63 -64.01 -15.81
N ALA A 563 -16.40 -63.48 -14.61
CA ALA A 563 -16.76 -64.01 -13.28
C ALA A 563 -16.25 -62.99 -12.22
N GLU A 564 -17.10 -62.23 -11.52
CA GLU A 564 -17.82 -62.56 -10.27
C GLU A 564 -16.93 -62.97 -9.08
N GLY A 565 -17.07 -62.23 -7.98
CA GLY A 565 -16.88 -62.77 -6.63
C GLY A 565 -16.21 -61.84 -5.61
N GLY A 566 -16.98 -61.43 -4.59
CA GLY A 566 -16.47 -61.47 -3.21
C GLY A 566 -16.36 -60.16 -2.44
N GLN A 567 -17.40 -59.88 -1.64
CA GLN A 567 -17.38 -59.00 -0.46
C GLN A 567 -16.39 -59.48 0.60
N GLY A 568 -15.88 -58.56 1.44
CA GLY A 568 -15.21 -58.88 2.70
C GLY A 568 -14.98 -57.64 3.57
N GLN A 569 -15.67 -57.58 4.71
CA GLN A 569 -15.63 -56.53 5.75
C GLN A 569 -14.48 -56.74 6.77
N ARG A 570 -14.25 -55.68 7.58
CA ARG A 570 -13.50 -55.59 8.87
C ARG A 570 -11.99 -55.48 8.71
N GLU A 571 -11.26 -54.61 9.42
CA GLU A 571 -11.46 -53.96 10.73
C GLU A 571 -11.40 -52.43 10.71
#